data_AF-A0A5K1K4E9-F1
#
_entry.id   AF-A0A5K1K4E9-F1
#
_cell.length_a   1.000
_cell.length_b   1.000
_cell.length_c   1.000
_cell.angle_alpha   90.00
_cell.angle_beta   90.00
_cell.angle_gamma   90.00
#
_symmetry.space_group_name_H-M   'P 1'
#
loop_
_entity.id
_entity.type
_entity.pdbx_description
1 polymer ?
#
loop_
_entity_poly.entity_id
_entity_poly.type
_entity_poly.pdbx_seq_one_letter_code
_entity_poly.pdbx_strand_id
1 'polypeptide(L)'
;MLDFVSRIARSGRARDWFDGENFSNLVNLVFSWAQMTQSDEEEWADNANAFVAQEADDSFSYSVRVAGFDLLGVLLERNTIPTIKAFQVAIEHVITQAQQQRESGSQDWYNIPCASTAALKANERML
;
A
#
# COMPACT_ATOMS: atom_id res chain seq x y z
N MET A 1 -10.36 5.90 -9.74
CA MET A 1 -9.21 5.79 -10.69
C MET A 1 -8.48 4.47 -10.51
N LEU A 2 -8.14 4.06 -9.28
CA LEU A 2 -7.51 2.77 -8.98
C LEU A 2 -8.29 1.57 -9.53
N ASP A 3 -9.63 1.55 -9.38
CA ASP A 3 -10.50 0.52 -9.97
C ASP A 3 -10.35 0.35 -11.49
N PHE A 4 -10.15 1.45 -12.21
CA PHE A 4 -9.98 1.43 -13.65
C PHE A 4 -8.66 0.74 -14.01
N VAL A 5 -7.58 1.08 -13.29
CA VAL A 5 -6.28 0.44 -13.45
C VAL A 5 -6.36 -1.04 -13.09
N SER A 6 -7.03 -1.40 -12.00
CA SER A 6 -7.23 -2.80 -11.58
C SER A 6 -7.98 -3.60 -12.65
N ARG A 7 -9.02 -3.03 -13.26
CA ARG A 7 -9.76 -3.68 -14.37
C ARG A 7 -8.88 -3.88 -15.60
N ILE A 8 -8.05 -2.89 -15.96
CA ILE A 8 -7.12 -3.01 -17.08
C ILE A 8 -6.06 -4.07 -16.81
N ALA A 9 -5.46 -4.07 -15.62
CA ALA A 9 -4.47 -5.05 -15.19
C ALA A 9 -5.04 -6.49 -15.24
N ARG A 10 -6.27 -6.68 -14.73
CA ARG A 10 -6.97 -7.98 -14.79
C ARG A 10 -7.27 -8.43 -16.23
N SER A 11 -7.54 -7.49 -17.13
CA SER A 11 -7.89 -7.81 -18.53
C SER A 11 -6.70 -8.30 -19.37
N GLY A 12 -5.47 -8.03 -18.93
CA GLY A 12 -4.24 -8.34 -19.68
C GLY A 12 -4.01 -7.48 -20.93
N ARG A 13 -4.92 -6.55 -21.27
CA ARG A 13 -4.87 -5.74 -22.49
C ARG A 13 -3.73 -4.71 -22.54
N ALA A 14 -3.12 -4.40 -21.40
CA ALA A 14 -2.05 -3.42 -21.29
C ALA A 14 -0.77 -4.03 -20.68
N ARG A 15 -0.48 -5.30 -20.99
CA ARG A 15 0.64 -6.04 -20.39
C ARG A 15 1.98 -5.30 -20.54
N ASP A 16 2.26 -4.76 -21.71
CA ASP A 16 3.52 -4.05 -22.00
C ASP A 16 3.63 -2.72 -21.23
N TRP A 17 2.51 -2.15 -20.81
CA TRP A 17 2.51 -0.94 -19.97
C TRP A 17 2.84 -1.27 -18.51
N PHE A 18 2.50 -2.47 -18.05
CA PHE A 18 2.87 -2.99 -16.72
C PHE A 18 4.27 -3.63 -16.72
N ASP A 19 5.20 -3.08 -17.49
CA ASP A 19 6.61 -3.45 -17.50
C ASP A 19 7.51 -2.21 -17.38
N GLY A 20 8.76 -2.42 -16.97
CA GLY A 20 9.78 -1.38 -16.86
C GLY A 20 9.44 -0.25 -15.88
N GLU A 21 9.86 0.96 -16.23
CA GLU A 21 9.80 2.14 -15.36
C GLU A 21 8.36 2.56 -15.00
N ASN A 22 7.42 2.45 -15.94
CA ASN A 22 6.01 2.78 -15.72
C ASN A 22 5.41 1.92 -14.61
N PHE A 23 5.74 0.64 -14.60
CA PHE A 23 5.30 -0.30 -13.59
C PHE A 23 5.86 0.03 -12.22
N SER A 24 7.17 0.28 -12.12
CA SER A 24 7.81 0.68 -10.86
C SER A 24 7.24 1.99 -10.30
N ASN A 25 7.02 2.99 -11.16
CA ASN A 25 6.43 4.27 -10.75
C ASN A 25 4.99 4.11 -10.26
N LEU A 26 4.19 3.29 -10.94
CA LEU A 26 2.82 2.98 -10.49
C LEU A 26 2.84 2.32 -9.11
N VAL A 27 3.68 1.30 -8.91
CA VAL A 27 3.77 0.60 -7.62
C VAL A 27 4.17 1.56 -6.50
N ASN A 28 5.17 2.40 -6.71
CA ASN A 28 5.60 3.40 -5.71
C ASN A 28 4.49 4.39 -5.37
N LEU A 29 3.76 4.88 -6.38
CA LEU A 29 2.65 5.81 -6.17
C LEU A 29 1.51 5.18 -5.38
N VAL A 30 1.16 3.93 -5.70
CA VAL A 30 0.12 3.18 -4.98
C VAL A 30 0.56 2.89 -3.54
N PHE A 31 1.83 2.56 -3.31
CA PHE A 31 2.38 2.43 -1.95
C PHE A 31 2.24 3.72 -1.15
N SER A 32 2.56 4.87 -1.75
CA SER A 32 2.41 6.18 -1.08
C SER A 32 0.95 6.49 -0.74
N TRP A 33 -0.02 6.09 -1.59
CA TRP A 33 -1.44 6.28 -1.32
C TRP A 33 -2.04 5.25 -0.34
N ALA A 34 -1.45 4.07 -0.26
CA ALA A 34 -1.86 3.01 0.66
C ALA A 34 -1.23 3.17 2.06
N GLN A 35 -0.33 4.15 2.24
CA GLN A 35 0.15 4.52 3.56
C GLN A 35 -0.98 5.11 4.41
N MET A 36 -1.00 4.73 5.68
CA MET A 36 -1.91 5.29 6.68
C MET A 36 -1.63 6.78 6.84
N THR A 37 -2.67 7.62 6.81
CA THR A 37 -2.50 9.06 6.96
C THR A 37 -2.43 9.43 8.44
N GLN A 38 -1.78 10.56 8.77
CA GLN A 38 -1.71 11.07 10.15
C GLN A 38 -3.11 11.32 10.75
N SER A 39 -4.10 11.65 9.89
CA SER A 39 -5.51 11.76 10.25
C SER A 39 -6.13 10.43 10.70
N ASP A 40 -5.75 9.32 10.06
CA ASP A 40 -6.25 7.99 10.44
C ASP A 40 -5.67 7.58 11.81
N GLU A 41 -4.41 7.94 12.08
CA GLU A 41 -3.75 7.68 13.36
C GLU A 41 -4.38 8.47 14.52
N GLU A 42 -4.68 9.75 14.32
CA GLU A 42 -5.37 10.60 15.30
C GLU A 42 -6.78 10.08 15.60
N GLU A 43 -7.55 9.69 14.57
CA GLU A 43 -8.89 9.14 14.73
C GLU A 43 -8.88 7.80 15.49
N TRP A 44 -7.88 6.94 15.23
CA TRP A 44 -7.76 5.65 15.90
C TRP A 44 -7.21 5.76 17.32
N ALA A 45 -6.37 6.76 17.59
CA ALA A 45 -5.90 7.08 18.93
C ALA A 45 -7.05 7.57 19.84
N ASP A 46 -7.97 8.34 19.28
CA ASP A 46 -9.11 8.89 20.02
C ASP A 46 -10.33 7.95 20.09
N ASN A 47 -10.45 7.00 19.15
CA ASN A 47 -11.60 6.10 19.09
C ASN A 47 -11.25 4.68 18.62
N ALA A 48 -10.94 3.79 19.57
CA ALA A 48 -10.70 2.37 19.31
C ALA A 48 -11.87 1.65 18.60
N ASN A 49 -13.11 2.14 18.73
CA ASN A 49 -14.24 1.57 17.99
C ASN A 49 -14.22 1.96 16.51
N ALA A 50 -13.60 3.08 16.14
CA ALA A 50 -13.40 3.49 14.75
C ALA A 50 -12.39 2.56 14.05
N PHE A 51 -11.33 2.16 14.75
CA PHE A 51 -10.38 1.14 14.27
C PHE A 51 -11.08 -0.20 14.00
N VAL A 52 -11.86 -0.71 14.97
CA VAL A 52 -12.60 -1.98 14.83
C VAL A 52 -13.64 -1.88 13.70
N ALA A 53 -14.30 -0.74 13.55
CA ALA A 53 -15.27 -0.53 12.49
C ALA A 53 -14.64 -0.40 11.10
N GLN A 54 -13.38 0.05 10.96
CA GLN A 54 -12.67 0.11 9.68
C GLN A 54 -11.94 -1.19 9.31
N GLU A 55 -11.51 -1.99 10.30
CA GLU A 55 -10.90 -3.32 10.08
C GLU A 55 -11.92 -4.48 10.01
N ALA A 56 -13.19 -4.25 10.35
CA ALA A 56 -14.23 -5.26 10.18
C ALA A 56 -14.49 -5.54 8.69
N ASP A 57 -14.55 -6.82 8.32
CA ASP A 57 -14.77 -7.32 6.94
C ASP A 57 -16.05 -6.77 6.29
N ASP A 58 -17.03 -6.32 7.10
CA ASP A 58 -18.30 -5.72 6.68
C ASP A 58 -18.27 -4.17 6.63
N SER A 59 -17.11 -3.54 6.82
CA SER A 59 -16.99 -2.08 6.77
C SER A 59 -17.17 -1.54 5.35
N PHE A 60 -18.24 -0.76 5.14
CA PHE A 60 -18.54 -0.07 3.88
C PHE A 60 -17.54 1.04 3.49
N SER A 61 -16.43 1.21 4.23
CA SER A 61 -15.42 2.22 3.97
C SER A 61 -14.46 1.78 2.86
N TYR A 62 -14.92 1.84 1.61
CA TYR A 62 -14.02 1.74 0.45
C TYR A 62 -13.10 2.98 0.40
N SER A 63 -11.96 2.87 1.06
CA SER A 63 -10.96 3.93 1.14
C SER A 63 -9.93 3.80 0.00
N VAL A 64 -9.17 4.87 -0.24
CA VAL A 64 -8.06 4.86 -1.19
C VAL A 64 -7.03 3.78 -0.83
N ARG A 65 -6.86 3.50 0.46
CA ARG A 65 -5.98 2.45 0.97
C ARG A 65 -6.46 1.05 0.59
N VAL A 66 -7.75 0.76 0.77
CA VAL A 66 -8.36 -0.52 0.35
C VAL A 66 -8.25 -0.70 -1.16
N ALA A 67 -8.60 0.34 -1.93
CA ALA A 67 -8.45 0.34 -3.39
C ALA A 67 -7.00 0.15 -3.87
N GLY A 68 -6.04 0.67 -3.09
CA GLY A 68 -4.61 0.50 -3.33
C GLY A 68 -4.16 -0.93 -3.12
N PHE A 69 -4.56 -1.56 -2.00
CA PHE A 69 -4.24 -2.96 -1.74
C PHE A 69 -4.86 -3.90 -2.77
N ASP A 70 -6.11 -3.69 -3.16
CA ASP A 70 -6.75 -4.46 -4.24
C ASP A 70 -5.96 -4.40 -5.55
N LEU A 71 -5.47 -3.20 -5.93
CA LEU A 71 -4.66 -3.04 -7.12
C LEU A 71 -3.31 -3.77 -6.97
N LEU A 72 -2.62 -3.63 -5.83
CA LEU A 72 -1.36 -4.30 -5.57
C LEU A 72 -1.49 -5.83 -5.62
N GLY A 73 -2.58 -6.39 -5.08
CA GLY A 73 -2.89 -7.82 -5.17
C GLY A 73 -3.08 -8.28 -6.61
N VAL A 74 -3.83 -7.52 -7.42
CA VAL A 74 -4.00 -7.80 -8.86
C VAL A 74 -2.67 -7.79 -9.61
N LEU A 75 -1.79 -6.83 -9.31
CA LEU A 75 -0.48 -6.74 -9.95
C LEU A 75 0.41 -7.94 -9.55
N LEU A 76 0.35 -8.37 -8.29
CA LEU A 76 1.08 -9.53 -7.79
C LEU A 76 0.63 -10.84 -8.46
N GLU A 77 -0.67 -11.03 -8.65
CA GLU A 77 -1.22 -12.20 -9.35
C GLU A 77 -0.82 -12.22 -10.83
N ARG A 78 -0.79 -11.06 -11.49
CA ARG A 78 -0.56 -10.97 -12.94
C ARG A 78 0.91 -10.90 -13.32
N ASN A 79 1.73 -10.24 -12.50
CA ASN A 79 3.13 -9.94 -12.76
C ASN A 79 3.96 -10.13 -11.48
N THR A 80 3.97 -11.34 -10.93
CA THR A 80 4.54 -11.65 -9.61
C THR A 80 5.99 -11.18 -9.43
N ILE A 81 6.89 -11.57 -10.34
CA ILE A 81 8.33 -11.26 -10.18
C ILE A 81 8.61 -9.75 -10.24
N PRO A 82 8.12 -9.00 -11.25
CA PRO A 82 8.28 -7.54 -11.26
C PRO A 82 7.67 -6.87 -10.03
N THR A 83 6.48 -7.32 -9.61
CA THR A 83 5.77 -6.77 -8.45
C THR A 83 6.56 -6.93 -7.16
N ILE A 84 7.08 -8.13 -6.90
CA ILE A 84 7.90 -8.39 -5.70
C ILE A 84 9.16 -7.53 -5.69
N LYS A 85 9.84 -7.37 -6.84
CA LYS A 85 11.02 -6.50 -6.92
C LYS A 85 10.68 -5.05 -6.62
N ALA A 86 9.57 -4.55 -7.16
CA ALA A 86 9.09 -3.20 -6.90
C ALA A 86 8.71 -3.02 -5.42
N PHE A 87 8.10 -4.03 -4.79
CA PHE A 87 7.77 -4.01 -3.36
C PHE A 87 9.03 -3.95 -2.52
N GLN A 88 10.03 -4.78 -2.82
CA GLN A 88 11.31 -4.77 -2.10
C GLN A 88 11.95 -3.37 -2.12
N VAL A 89 12.03 -2.75 -3.30
CA VAL A 89 12.60 -1.39 -3.44
C VAL A 89 11.77 -0.36 -2.65
N ALA A 90 10.44 -0.44 -2.72
CA ALA A 90 9.56 0.48 -1.98
C ALA A 90 9.72 0.32 -0.46
N ILE A 91 9.82 -0.91 0.04
CA ILE A 91 10.03 -1.22 1.46
C ILE A 91 11.41 -0.72 1.91
N GLU A 92 12.47 -0.99 1.15
CA GLU A 92 13.82 -0.52 1.44
C GLU A 92 13.86 1.02 1.51
N HIS A 93 13.15 1.69 0.59
CA HIS A 93 13.02 3.14 0.60
C HIS A 93 12.31 3.65 1.85
N VAL A 94 11.18 3.03 2.22
CA VAL A 94 10.42 3.36 3.45
C VAL A 94 11.28 3.17 4.70
N ILE A 95 12.03 2.06 4.80
CA ILE A 95 12.92 1.80 5.93
C ILE A 95 14.02 2.86 6.01
N THR A 96 14.63 3.21 4.87
CA THR A 96 15.69 4.22 4.82
C THR A 96 15.16 5.60 5.23
N GLN A 97 13.96 5.99 4.76
CA GLN A 97 13.32 7.24 5.17
C GLN A 97 13.00 7.26 6.66
N ALA A 98 12.48 6.16 7.22
CA ALA A 98 12.21 6.04 8.64
C ALA A 98 13.49 6.15 9.48
N GLN A 99 14.59 5.54 9.02
CA GLN A 99 15.90 5.67 9.68
C GLN A 99 16.40 7.12 9.67
N GLN A 100 16.29 7.81 8.53
CA GLN A 100 16.68 9.22 8.43
C GLN A 100 15.84 10.12 9.35
N GLN A 101 14.51 9.90 9.42
CA GLN A 101 13.64 10.65 10.33
C GLN A 101 14.00 10.39 11.79
N ARG A 102 14.32 9.14 12.14
CA ARG A 102 14.79 8.79 13.49
C ARG A 102 16.10 9.49 13.83
N GLU A 103 17.06 9.51 12.92
CA GLU A 103 18.36 10.17 13.11
C GLU A 103 18.22 11.70 13.20
N SER A 104 17.24 12.28 12.53
CA SER A 104 16.90 13.71 12.64
C SER A 104 16.14 14.10 13.93
N GLY A 105 15.81 13.12 14.79
CA GLY A 105 15.09 13.35 16.04
C GLY A 105 13.59 13.53 15.90
N SER A 106 13.00 13.13 14.77
CA SER A 106 11.54 13.12 14.60
C SER A 106 10.89 12.10 15.53
N GLN A 107 9.81 12.47 16.23
CA GLN A 107 9.09 11.56 17.13
C GLN A 107 8.25 10.51 16.38
N ASP A 108 7.85 10.78 15.13
CA ASP A 108 6.88 9.98 14.38
C ASP A 108 7.52 9.03 13.34
N TRP A 109 8.83 8.79 13.46
CA TRP A 109 9.61 8.00 12.50
C TRP A 109 9.12 6.56 12.31
N TYR A 110 8.37 6.02 13.28
CA TYR A 110 7.85 4.65 13.29
C TYR A 110 6.57 4.44 12.46
N ASN A 111 5.93 5.53 12.00
CA ASN A 111 4.65 5.45 11.28
C ASN A 111 4.78 4.93 9.84
N ILE A 112 5.85 5.31 9.15
CA ILE A 112 6.08 4.92 7.74
C ILE A 112 6.31 3.40 7.61
N PRO A 113 7.13 2.73 8.45
CA PRO A 113 7.33 1.28 8.42
C PRO A 113 6.06 0.47 8.77
N CYS A 114 5.26 0.93 9.73
CA CYS A 114 4.02 0.26 10.13
C CYS A 114 3.01 0.20 8.96
N ALA A 115 2.89 1.27 8.17
CA ALA A 115 2.04 1.29 6.99
C ALA A 115 2.53 0.32 5.89
N SER A 116 3.84 0.26 5.65
CA SER A 116 4.41 -0.67 4.66
C SER A 116 4.24 -2.15 5.05
N THR A 117 4.38 -2.48 6.34
CA THR A 117 4.21 -3.87 6.82
C THR A 117 2.75 -4.31 6.83
N ALA A 118 1.81 -3.39 7.08
CA ALA A 118 0.39 -3.65 6.90
C ALA A 118 0.04 -4.00 5.43
N ALA A 119 0.66 -3.32 4.46
CA ALA A 119 0.49 -3.60 3.03
C ALA A 119 0.95 -5.03 2.64
N LEU A 120 2.04 -5.52 3.22
CA LEU A 120 2.47 -6.91 3.02
C LEU A 120 1.51 -7.90 3.67
N LYS A 121 1.11 -7.66 4.92
CA LYS A 121 0.23 -8.58 5.67
C LYS A 121 -1.16 -8.71 5.06
N ALA A 122 -1.69 -7.64 4.46
CA ALA A 122 -2.96 -7.69 3.71
C ALA A 122 -2.89 -8.68 2.54
N ASN A 123 -1.73 -8.83 1.90
CA ASN A 123 -1.53 -9.75 0.78
C ASN A 123 -1.31 -11.22 1.22
N GLU A 124 -0.88 -11.48 2.46
CA GLU A 124 -0.72 -12.85 2.96
C GLU A 124 -2.05 -13.53 3.34
N ARG A 125 -3.12 -12.75 3.58
CA ARG A 125 -4.46 -13.30 3.93
C ARG A 125 -5.32 -13.68 2.71
N MET A 126 -4.86 -13.41 1.48
CA MET A 126 -5.57 -13.77 0.24
C MET A 126 -5.05 -15.06 -0.42
N LEU A 127 -4.17 -15.81 0.25
CA LEU A 127 -3.75 -17.18 -0.11
C LEU A 127 -4.34 -18.19 0.87
#